data_AF-A0A923QGW8-F1
#
_entry.id   AF-A0A923QGW8-F1
#
_cell.length_a   1.000
_cell.length_b   1.000
_cell.length_c   1.000
_cell.angle_alpha   90.00
_cell.angle_beta   90.00
_cell.angle_gamma   90.00
#
_symmetry.space_group_name_H-M   'P 1'
#
loop_
_entity.id
_entity.type
_entity.pdbx_description
1 polymer ?
#
loop_
_entity_poly.entity_id
_entity_poly.type
_entity_poly.pdbx_seq_one_letter_code
_entity_poly.pdbx_strand_id
1 'polypeptide(L)' 'AERMKMVVEPTGCLSFAAARHAGLPIEGKRVGVLVSGGNVDLARLAEFLAA' A
#
# COMPACT_ATOMS: atom_id res chain seq x y z
N ALA A 1 2.25 -8.50 3.35
CA ALA A 1 1.45 -9.47 2.54
C ALA A 1 0.29 -10.14 3.29
N GLU A 2 0.01 -9.81 4.56
CA GLU A 2 -0.93 -10.56 5.42
C GLU A 2 -2.38 -10.64 4.89
N ARG A 3 -2.92 -9.58 4.27
CA ARG A 3 -4.35 -9.54 3.86
C ARG A 3 -4.57 -9.91 2.40
N MET A 4 -3.95 -9.17 1.48
CA MET A 4 -4.17 -9.32 0.03
C MET A 4 -3.12 -10.17 -0.69
N LYS A 5 -2.13 -10.69 0.04
CA LYS A 5 -1.08 -11.60 -0.45
C LYS A 5 -0.20 -11.04 -1.58
N MET A 6 -0.16 -9.72 -1.72
CA MET A 6 0.70 -9.00 -2.65
C MET A 6 1.97 -8.49 -1.97
N VAL A 7 3.04 -8.38 -2.76
CA VAL A 7 4.22 -7.58 -2.46
C VAL A 7 4.06 -6.23 -3.16
N VAL A 8 4.21 -5.15 -2.39
CA VAL A 8 4.07 -3.77 -2.86
C VAL A 8 5.25 -2.98 -2.32
N GLU A 9 5.90 -2.21 -3.19
CA GLU A 9 7.01 -1.36 -2.78
C GLU A 9 6.49 -0.10 -2.06
N PRO A 10 7.31 0.63 -1.28
CA PRO A 10 6.85 1.79 -0.52
C PRO A 10 6.07 2.83 -1.34
N THR A 11 6.53 3.14 -2.56
CA THR A 11 5.85 4.08 -3.46
C THR A 11 4.50 3.54 -3.94
N GLY A 12 4.40 2.23 -4.22
CA GLY A 12 3.16 1.58 -4.62
C GLY A 12 2.06 1.59 -3.55
N CYS A 13 2.42 1.85 -2.28
CA CYS A 13 1.49 1.97 -1.16
C CYS A 13 0.89 3.38 -1.00
N LEU A 14 1.41 4.41 -1.67
CA LEU A 14 1.03 5.82 -1.42
C LEU A 14 -0.47 6.09 -1.64
N SER A 15 -1.04 5.53 -2.70
CA SER A 15 -2.46 5.71 -3.04
C SER A 15 -3.38 5.12 -1.96
N PHE A 16 -3.06 3.92 -1.47
CA PHE A 16 -3.82 3.28 -0.40
C PHE A 16 -3.63 3.99 0.94
N ALA A 17 -2.40 4.43 1.25
CA ALA A 17 -2.10 5.19 2.45
C ALA A 17 -2.90 6.50 2.49
N ALA A 18 -2.99 7.21 1.36
CA ALA A 18 -3.81 8.42 1.25
C ALA A 18 -5.30 8.12 1.46
N ALA A 19 -5.84 7.07 0.84
CA ALA A 19 -7.23 6.67 1.03
C ALA A 19 -7.56 6.34 2.50
N ARG A 20 -6.58 5.86 3.27
CA ARG A 20 -6.76 5.48 4.68
C ARG A 20 -6.52 6.62 5.66
N HIS A 21 -5.57 7.52 5.37
CA HIS A 21 -5.01 8.43 6.38
C HIS A 21 -4.99 9.90 5.98
N ALA A 22 -5.24 10.25 4.72
CA ALA A 22 -5.18 11.65 4.27
C ALA A 22 -6.48 12.44 4.48
N GLY A 23 -7.50 11.87 5.15
CA GLY A 23 -8.75 12.58 5.45
C GLY A 23 -9.59 12.91 4.22
N LEU A 24 -9.48 12.11 3.15
CA LEU A 24 -10.24 12.32 1.92
C LEU A 24 -11.74 12.05 2.13
N PRO A 25 -12.65 12.82 1.50
CA PRO A 25 -14.10 12.66 1.63
C PRO A 25 -14.61 11.50 0.76
N ILE A 26 -14.22 10.27 1.09
CA ILE A 26 -14.47 9.06 0.30
C ILE A 26 -15.36 8.02 1.00
N GLU A 27 -15.89 8.35 2.17
CA GLU A 27 -16.85 7.50 2.89
C GLU A 27 -18.13 7.25 2.08
N GLY A 28 -18.64 6.03 2.11
CA GLY A 28 -19.82 5.59 1.36
C GLY A 28 -19.63 5.50 -0.16
N LYS A 29 -18.43 5.79 -0.69
CA LYS A 29 -18.15 5.76 -2.13
C LYS A 29 -17.45 4.47 -2.54
N ARG A 30 -17.58 4.12 -3.83
CA ARG A 30 -16.73 3.11 -4.46
C ARG A 30 -15.38 3.75 -4.81
N VAL A 31 -14.31 3.23 -4.23
CA VAL A 31 -12.96 3.81 -4.35
C VAL A 31 -12.06 2.83 -5.11
N GLY A 32 -11.42 3.31 -6.18
CA GLY A 32 -10.35 2.60 -6.86
C GLY A 32 -8.99 3.01 -6.28
N VAL A 33 -8.12 2.04 -6.03
CA VAL A 33 -6.76 2.27 -5.54
C VAL A 33 -5.78 1.66 -6.53
N LEU A 34 -4.90 2.50 -7.10
CA LEU A 34 -3.86 2.03 -8.01
C LEU A 34 -2.62 1.61 -7.23
N VAL A 35 -2.27 0.33 -7.33
CA VAL A 35 -0.99 -0.20 -6.85
C VAL A 35 -0.01 -0.13 -8.00
N SER A 36 0.89 0.85 -7.98
CA SER A 36 1.74 1.19 -9.14
C SER A 36 2.95 0.27 -9.33
N GLY A 37 3.43 -0.38 -8.26
CA GLY A 37 4.67 -1.14 -8.30
C GLY A 37 4.88 -2.06 -7.10
N GLY A 38 5.69 -3.09 -7.32
CA GLY A 38 6.08 -4.09 -6.32
C GLY A 38 7.55 -4.47 -6.42
N ASN A 39 8.36 -3.64 -7.08
CA ASN A 39 9.77 -3.92 -7.31
C ASN A 39 10.58 -3.47 -6.10
N VAL A 40 10.86 -4.41 -5.22
CA VAL A 40 11.58 -4.16 -3.97
C VAL A 40 12.57 -5.29 -3.72
N ASP A 41 13.74 -4.92 -3.19
CA ASP A 41 14.70 -5.90 -2.69
C ASP A 41 14.10 -6.69 -1.51
N LEU A 42 14.32 -8.01 -1.48
CA LEU A 42 13.69 -8.88 -0.49
C LEU A 42 14.22 -8.66 0.94
N ALA A 43 15.51 -8.32 1.10
CA ALA A 43 16.06 -8.01 2.40
C ALA A 43 15.45 -6.71 2.92
N ARG A 44 15.33 -5.70 2.05
CA ARG A 44 14.67 -4.44 2.40
C ARG A 44 13.18 -4.61 2.71
N LEU A 45 12.49 -5.47 1.98
CA LEU A 45 11.10 -5.83 2.27
C LEU A 45 10.95 -6.48 3.65
N ALA A 46 11.88 -7.39 4.01
CA ALA A 46 11.87 -8.02 5.33
C ALA A 46 12.06 -6.99 6.45
N GLU A 47 12.95 -6.01 6.28
CA GLU A 47 13.11 -4.90 7.23
C GLU A 47 11.82 -4.09 7.40
N PHE A 48 11.11 -3.77 6.31
CA PHE A 48 9.83 -3.05 6.39
C PHE A 48 8.73 -3.84 7.09
N LEU A 49 8.76 -5.18 7.02
CA LEU A 49 7.76 -6.06 7.63
C LEU A 49 8.08 -6.46 9.07
N ALA A 50 9.32 -6.26 9.51
CA ALA A 50 9.77 -6.59 10.86
C ALA A 50 9.44 -5.51 11.90
N ALA A 51 9.12 -4.29 11.45
CA ALA A 51 8.65 -3.16 12.27
C ALA A 51 7.15 -3.24 12.53
#